data_AF-A0AAD0WXA9-F1
#
_entry.id   AF-A0AAD0WXA9-F1
#
_cell.length_a   1.000
_cell.length_b   1.000
_cell.length_c   1.000
_cell.angle_alpha   90.00
_cell.angle_beta   90.00
_cell.angle_gamma   90.00
#
_symmetry.space_group_name_H-M   'P 1'
#
loop_
_entity.id
_entity.type
_entity.pdbx_description
1 polymer ?
#
loop_
_entity_poly.entity_id
_entity_poly.type
_entity_poly.pdbx_seq_one_letter_code
_entity_poly.pdbx_strand_id
1 'polypeptide(L)'
;MRLKFLLSSIVFITILSFVSLYSSIDESGINRSTSSFNSSRSVADISCRQAMSEYLSASVNEENIMLWHLFKDDMAQVNARYLDHEDFDSLSADPDHNFKQTKTSLLEAISGLYAQESGILAAGISRGPEGTEFVDGQGVFWDVKTPIAPLFDQNWRFNIEQSGNSIKHKLEAVDGIHILIDLSYIRPQNAVNLKEWINNNISKEHRSRIRYVVVPDGIVDY
;
A
#
# COMPACT_ATOMS: atom_id res chain seq x y z
N MET A 1 25.09 66.05 -7.02
CA MET A 1 25.87 64.80 -7.12
C MET A 1 25.14 63.84 -8.07
N ARG A 2 25.81 63.06 -8.92
CA ARG A 2 25.11 62.20 -9.92
C ARG A 2 24.66 60.87 -9.29
N LEU A 3 23.37 60.55 -9.41
CA LEU A 3 22.83 59.23 -9.07
C LEU A 3 23.08 58.26 -10.24
N LYS A 4 23.30 56.97 -9.96
CA LYS A 4 23.61 55.94 -10.98
C LYS A 4 22.40 55.04 -11.27
N PHE A 5 22.40 54.48 -12.48
CA PHE A 5 21.45 53.49 -12.99
C PHE A 5 21.43 52.18 -12.17
N LEU A 6 20.28 51.49 -12.22
CA LEU A 6 20.24 50.07 -12.61
C LEU A 6 18.86 49.70 -13.19
N LEU A 7 18.85 48.91 -14.27
CA LEU A 7 17.68 48.25 -14.84
C LEU A 7 17.74 46.76 -14.48
N SER A 8 16.59 46.08 -14.39
CA SER A 8 16.15 45.14 -15.46
C SER A 8 14.91 44.36 -15.03
N SER A 9 14.02 44.05 -15.98
CA SER A 9 12.77 43.33 -15.73
C SER A 9 12.69 42.05 -16.55
N ILE A 10 12.31 40.96 -15.86
CA ILE A 10 11.40 39.90 -16.31
C ILE A 10 11.67 39.25 -17.68
N VAL A 11 12.25 38.06 -17.60
CA VAL A 11 12.19 36.88 -18.49
C VAL A 11 10.91 36.76 -19.34
N PHE A 12 11.03 36.45 -20.65
CA PHE A 12 10.11 35.53 -21.33
C PHE A 12 10.67 34.94 -22.65
N ILE A 13 11.16 33.70 -22.59
CA ILE A 13 11.74 32.88 -23.70
C ILE A 13 11.58 31.41 -23.28
N THR A 14 11.29 30.37 -24.09
CA THR A 14 10.55 30.10 -25.37
C THR A 14 10.24 28.56 -25.33
N ILE A 15 9.55 27.86 -26.24
CA ILE A 15 8.92 28.08 -27.56
C ILE A 15 7.69 27.15 -27.70
N LEU A 16 6.98 27.14 -28.84
CA LEU A 16 6.01 26.08 -29.19
C LEU A 16 6.28 25.57 -30.63
N SER A 17 6.34 24.26 -30.84
CA SER A 17 6.68 23.64 -32.13
C SER A 17 5.55 22.75 -32.65
N PHE A 18 4.73 23.30 -33.55
CA PHE A 18 3.82 22.50 -34.39
C PHE A 18 4.53 22.05 -35.66
N VAL A 19 4.52 20.74 -35.95
CA VAL A 19 4.92 20.20 -37.25
C VAL A 19 3.66 19.80 -38.02
N SER A 20 3.27 20.64 -38.98
CA SER A 20 2.22 20.31 -39.94
C SER A 20 2.80 19.48 -41.09
N LEU A 21 2.27 18.28 -41.32
CA LEU A 21 2.53 17.52 -42.54
C LEU A 21 1.23 17.35 -43.34
N TYR A 22 1.12 18.09 -44.43
CA TYR A 22 0.10 17.86 -45.46
C TYR A 22 0.63 16.85 -46.48
N SER A 23 -0.19 15.88 -46.87
CA SER A 23 0.06 15.06 -48.06
C SER A 23 -1.25 14.68 -48.74
N SER A 24 -1.52 15.33 -49.87
CA SER A 24 -2.32 14.87 -51.01
C SER A 24 -3.60 14.06 -50.73
N ILE A 25 -4.76 14.71 -50.92
CA ILE A 25 -5.97 14.03 -51.41
C ILE A 25 -5.73 13.65 -52.88
N ASP A 26 -6.14 12.44 -53.28
CA ASP A 26 -6.28 12.05 -54.68
C ASP A 26 -7.64 11.37 -54.87
N GLU A 27 -8.40 11.76 -55.91
CA GLU A 27 -9.77 11.30 -56.12
C GLU A 27 -9.83 10.19 -57.18
N SER A 28 -10.03 8.95 -56.74
CA SER A 28 -10.55 7.90 -57.62
C SER A 28 -11.50 6.96 -56.86
N GLY A 29 -12.79 7.08 -57.17
CA GLY A 29 -13.83 6.23 -56.59
C GLY A 29 -14.12 5.01 -57.46
N ILE A 30 -14.21 3.82 -56.86
CA ILE A 30 -14.91 2.64 -57.38
C ILE A 30 -15.45 1.83 -56.19
N ASN A 31 -16.69 1.36 -56.29
CA ASN A 31 -17.30 0.50 -55.26
C ASN A 31 -16.68 -0.89 -55.25
N ARG A 32 -16.40 -1.46 -54.06
CA ARG A 32 -16.83 -2.83 -53.71
C ARG A 32 -16.61 -3.26 -52.25
N SER A 33 -17.59 -4.03 -51.79
CA SER A 33 -17.52 -5.13 -50.82
C SER A 33 -17.03 -4.86 -49.38
N THR A 34 -17.95 -5.11 -48.44
CA THR A 34 -17.66 -5.38 -47.04
C THR A 34 -16.81 -6.64 -46.85
N SER A 35 -15.70 -6.55 -46.12
CA SER A 35 -15.43 -7.34 -44.89
C SER A 35 -13.93 -7.40 -44.53
N SER A 36 -13.61 -7.09 -43.28
CA SER A 36 -12.86 -7.97 -42.37
C SER A 36 -12.51 -7.25 -41.05
N PHE A 37 -12.22 -8.08 -40.05
CA PHE A 37 -11.92 -7.76 -38.65
C PHE A 37 -10.97 -6.58 -38.41
N ASN A 38 -11.33 -5.74 -37.44
CA ASN A 38 -10.52 -5.67 -36.23
C ASN A 38 -11.39 -5.40 -34.98
N SER A 39 -11.00 -5.95 -33.83
CA SER A 39 -11.85 -5.95 -32.63
C SER A 39 -11.88 -4.59 -31.93
N SER A 40 -13.08 -4.05 -31.73
CA SER A 40 -13.31 -2.85 -30.92
C SER A 40 -12.97 -3.08 -29.44
N ARG A 41 -11.86 -2.51 -29.00
CA ARG A 41 -11.70 -1.98 -27.63
C ARG A 41 -11.09 -0.59 -27.75
N SER A 42 -11.76 0.41 -27.20
CA SER A 42 -11.21 1.76 -27.16
C SER A 42 -10.14 1.84 -26.07
N VAL A 43 -9.14 2.70 -26.23
CA VAL A 43 -8.23 3.03 -25.12
C VAL A 43 -8.99 3.76 -23.99
N ALA A 44 -10.19 4.29 -24.27
CA ALA A 44 -11.12 4.78 -23.26
C ALA A 44 -11.74 3.68 -22.36
N ASP A 45 -11.58 2.39 -22.71
CA ASP A 45 -12.03 1.26 -21.87
C ASP A 45 -10.98 0.83 -20.81
N ILE A 46 -10.05 1.72 -20.43
CA ILE A 46 -9.47 1.69 -19.07
C ILE A 46 -10.62 2.02 -18.12
N SER A 47 -11.37 0.97 -17.79
CA SER A 47 -12.80 1.10 -17.52
C SER A 47 -13.13 2.00 -16.33
N CYS A 48 -14.30 2.64 -16.35
CA CYS A 48 -14.83 3.35 -15.19
C CYS A 48 -14.88 2.47 -13.93
N ARG A 49 -14.96 1.14 -14.06
CA ARG A 49 -14.85 0.19 -12.94
C ARG A 49 -13.45 0.15 -12.33
N GLN A 50 -12.40 0.19 -13.15
CA GLN A 50 -11.02 0.28 -12.67
C GLN A 50 -10.77 1.65 -12.01
N ALA A 51 -11.13 2.75 -12.69
CA ALA A 51 -10.96 4.09 -12.14
C ALA A 51 -11.75 4.29 -10.82
N MET A 52 -12.96 3.75 -10.73
CA MET A 52 -13.75 3.74 -9.48
C MET A 52 -13.13 2.85 -8.40
N SER A 53 -12.55 1.70 -8.77
CA SER A 53 -11.84 0.83 -7.81
C SER A 53 -10.56 1.50 -7.27
N GLU A 54 -9.83 2.22 -8.11
CA GLU A 54 -8.65 3.00 -7.73
C GLU A 54 -9.04 4.20 -6.85
N TYR A 55 -10.14 4.90 -7.18
CA TYR A 55 -10.67 5.99 -6.37
C TYR A 55 -11.18 5.52 -4.99
N LEU A 56 -11.98 4.45 -4.94
CA LEU A 56 -12.55 3.92 -3.71
C LEU A 56 -11.49 3.30 -2.79
N SER A 57 -10.48 2.61 -3.35
CA SER A 57 -9.36 2.12 -2.55
C SER A 57 -8.47 3.27 -2.06
N ALA A 58 -8.28 4.34 -2.84
CA ALA A 58 -7.64 5.55 -2.33
C ALA A 58 -8.41 6.17 -1.14
N SER A 59 -9.75 6.25 -1.20
CA SER A 59 -10.54 6.77 -0.07
C SER A 59 -10.45 5.89 1.18
N VAL A 60 -10.55 4.55 1.04
CA VAL A 60 -10.44 3.63 2.18
C VAL A 60 -9.05 3.68 2.81
N ASN A 61 -7.99 3.80 2.00
CA ASN A 61 -6.63 3.92 2.54
C ASN A 61 -6.40 5.26 3.27
N GLU A 62 -6.95 6.39 2.81
CA GLU A 62 -6.87 7.66 3.57
C GLU A 62 -7.72 7.65 4.85
N GLU A 63 -8.89 7.00 4.82
CA GLU A 63 -9.75 6.78 6.00
C GLU A 63 -9.06 5.89 7.04
N ASN A 64 -8.49 4.76 6.64
CA ASN A 64 -7.66 3.91 7.49
C ASN A 64 -6.47 4.68 8.08
N ILE A 65 -5.76 5.50 7.28
CA ILE A 65 -4.68 6.36 7.78
C ILE A 65 -5.21 7.29 8.88
N MET A 66 -6.32 8.00 8.64
CA MET A 66 -6.93 8.88 9.64
C MET A 66 -7.29 8.14 10.93
N LEU A 67 -7.99 7.00 10.80
CA LEU A 67 -8.41 6.15 11.92
C LEU A 67 -7.22 5.61 12.71
N TRP A 68 -6.09 5.30 12.07
CA TRP A 68 -4.86 4.91 12.77
C TRP A 68 -4.30 6.03 13.66
N HIS A 69 -4.25 7.27 13.16
CA HIS A 69 -3.76 8.41 13.97
C HIS A 69 -4.72 8.69 15.14
N LEU A 70 -6.03 8.58 14.93
CA LEU A 70 -7.03 8.67 16.00
C LEU A 70 -6.90 7.52 17.02
N PHE A 71 -6.74 6.28 16.56
CA PHE A 71 -6.61 5.09 17.42
C PHE A 71 -5.36 5.14 18.29
N LYS A 72 -4.25 5.66 17.75
CA LYS A 72 -3.01 5.90 18.51
C LYS A 72 -3.22 6.88 19.67
N ASP A 73 -4.07 7.88 19.49
CA ASP A 73 -4.32 8.96 20.45
C ASP A 73 -5.61 8.73 21.26
N ASP A 74 -6.08 7.47 21.34
CA ASP A 74 -7.29 7.00 22.06
C ASP A 74 -8.62 7.68 21.62
N MET A 75 -8.67 8.14 20.37
CA MET A 75 -9.85 8.74 19.72
C MET A 75 -10.54 7.83 18.70
N ALA A 76 -10.12 6.57 18.56
CA ALA A 76 -10.80 5.54 17.77
C ALA A 76 -10.52 4.15 18.39
N GLN A 77 -11.24 3.12 17.94
CA GLN A 77 -11.25 1.79 18.55
C GLN A 77 -11.05 0.66 17.51
N VAL A 78 -10.68 -0.53 17.97
CA VAL A 78 -10.69 -1.74 17.13
C VAL A 78 -12.14 -2.06 16.77
N ASN A 79 -12.40 -2.45 15.52
CA ASN A 79 -13.73 -2.85 15.09
C ASN A 79 -14.20 -4.11 15.85
N ALA A 80 -15.44 -4.08 16.35
CA ALA A 80 -16.05 -5.14 17.14
C ALA A 80 -15.92 -6.54 16.51
N ARG A 81 -15.95 -6.66 15.17
CA ARG A 81 -15.75 -7.95 14.48
C ARG A 81 -14.44 -8.66 14.82
N TYR A 82 -13.39 -7.93 15.23
CA TYR A 82 -12.12 -8.49 15.67
C TYR A 82 -12.10 -8.67 17.19
N LEU A 83 -12.64 -7.73 17.97
CA LEU A 83 -12.77 -7.85 19.42
C LEU A 83 -13.60 -9.07 19.85
N ASP A 84 -14.66 -9.37 19.09
CA ASP A 84 -15.58 -10.50 19.33
C ASP A 84 -15.04 -11.85 18.77
N HIS A 85 -13.87 -11.87 18.11
CA HIS A 85 -13.27 -13.08 17.56
C HIS A 85 -12.54 -13.88 18.65
N GLU A 86 -12.83 -15.19 18.77
CA GLU A 86 -12.40 -16.03 19.90
C GLU A 86 -10.88 -16.02 20.17
N ASP A 87 -10.05 -16.05 19.13
CA ASP A 87 -8.59 -15.99 19.27
C ASP A 87 -8.02 -14.60 19.63
N PHE A 88 -8.78 -13.50 19.50
CA PHE A 88 -8.25 -12.12 19.45
C PHE A 88 -7.44 -11.72 20.69
N ASP A 89 -7.96 -11.99 21.89
CA ASP A 89 -7.27 -11.70 23.14
C ASP A 89 -5.92 -12.44 23.23
N SER A 90 -5.84 -13.66 22.70
CA SER A 90 -4.61 -14.47 22.69
C SER A 90 -3.60 -13.98 21.64
N LEU A 91 -4.06 -13.54 20.47
CA LEU A 91 -3.22 -13.07 19.37
C LEU A 91 -2.64 -11.67 19.61
N SER A 92 -3.32 -10.86 20.43
CA SER A 92 -2.92 -9.49 20.79
C SER A 92 -2.10 -9.40 22.08
N ALA A 93 -2.04 -10.47 22.89
CA ALA A 93 -1.23 -10.53 24.11
C ALA A 93 0.27 -10.70 23.78
N ASP A 94 1.03 -9.62 23.85
CA ASP A 94 2.39 -9.58 23.29
C ASP A 94 3.49 -10.06 24.27
N PRO A 95 4.24 -11.15 23.96
CA PRO A 95 5.29 -11.68 24.84
C PRO A 95 6.36 -10.63 25.18
N ASP A 96 6.82 -9.88 24.17
CA ASP A 96 7.85 -8.84 24.27
C ASP A 96 7.47 -7.75 25.30
N HIS A 97 6.17 -7.56 25.55
CA HIS A 97 5.62 -6.60 26.52
C HIS A 97 5.02 -7.25 27.79
N ASN A 98 5.44 -8.48 28.12
CA ASN A 98 4.95 -9.29 29.25
C ASN A 98 3.44 -9.64 29.13
N PHE A 99 3.03 -10.10 27.94
CA PHE A 99 1.65 -10.46 27.57
C PHE A 99 0.63 -9.31 27.68
N LYS A 100 1.11 -8.06 27.63
CA LYS A 100 0.24 -6.89 27.55
C LYS A 100 -0.22 -6.66 26.11
N GLN A 101 -1.50 -6.37 25.94
CA GLN A 101 -2.01 -5.80 24.70
C GLN A 101 -1.47 -4.37 24.53
N THR A 102 -0.97 -4.07 23.34
CA THR A 102 -0.51 -2.73 22.94
C THR A 102 -1.24 -2.28 21.68
N LYS A 103 -1.23 -0.98 21.37
CA LYS A 103 -1.80 -0.48 20.10
C LYS A 103 -1.18 -1.17 18.88
N THR A 104 0.10 -1.56 18.96
CA THR A 104 0.77 -2.33 17.90
C THR A 104 0.26 -3.77 17.84
N SER A 105 0.24 -4.52 18.95
CA SER A 105 -0.15 -5.94 18.94
C SER A 105 -1.64 -6.16 18.69
N LEU A 106 -2.49 -5.17 18.99
CA LEU A 106 -3.89 -5.14 18.52
C LEU A 106 -3.97 -5.05 16.98
N LEU A 107 -3.16 -4.20 16.35
CA LEU A 107 -3.09 -4.10 14.88
C LEU A 107 -2.51 -5.37 14.25
N GLU A 108 -1.47 -5.96 14.85
CA GLU A 108 -0.93 -7.26 14.44
C GLU A 108 -2.01 -8.34 14.45
N ALA A 109 -2.79 -8.45 15.54
CA ALA A 109 -3.88 -9.42 15.68
C ALA A 109 -4.96 -9.24 14.60
N ILE A 110 -5.35 -7.99 14.30
CA ILE A 110 -6.25 -7.66 13.19
C ILE A 110 -5.68 -8.13 11.84
N SER A 111 -4.42 -7.78 11.54
CA SER A 111 -3.75 -8.19 10.30
C SER A 111 -3.68 -9.72 10.16
N GLY A 112 -3.36 -10.42 11.25
CA GLY A 112 -3.27 -11.88 11.32
C GLY A 112 -4.62 -12.56 11.09
N LEU A 113 -5.66 -12.17 11.85
CA LEU A 113 -7.01 -12.72 11.71
C LEU A 113 -7.57 -12.51 10.32
N TYR A 114 -7.55 -11.27 9.80
CA TYR A 114 -8.05 -11.00 8.46
C TYR A 114 -7.26 -11.74 7.37
N ALA A 115 -5.96 -11.96 7.56
CA ALA A 115 -5.14 -12.76 6.64
C ALA A 115 -5.42 -14.28 6.75
N GLN A 116 -5.81 -14.79 7.92
CA GLN A 116 -6.35 -16.14 8.09
C GLN A 116 -7.71 -16.29 7.39
N GLU A 117 -8.67 -15.39 7.67
CA GLU A 117 -10.01 -15.37 7.05
C GLU A 117 -9.93 -15.25 5.51
N SER A 118 -8.96 -14.48 5.01
CA SER A 118 -8.71 -14.30 3.57
C SER A 118 -7.93 -15.46 2.91
N GLY A 119 -7.51 -16.49 3.67
CA GLY A 119 -6.71 -17.60 3.15
C GLY A 119 -5.28 -17.23 2.71
N ILE A 120 -4.74 -16.12 3.23
CA ILE A 120 -3.36 -15.66 3.01
C ILE A 120 -2.40 -16.41 3.95
N LEU A 121 -2.84 -16.67 5.19
CA LEU A 121 -2.19 -17.54 6.18
C LEU A 121 -2.91 -18.90 6.25
N ALA A 122 -2.24 -19.92 6.79
CA ALA A 122 -2.92 -21.17 7.12
C ALA A 122 -3.81 -21.00 8.37
N ALA A 123 -5.00 -21.60 8.37
CA ALA A 123 -5.93 -21.54 9.49
C ALA A 123 -5.36 -22.25 10.74
N GLY A 124 -5.69 -21.73 11.92
CA GLY A 124 -5.09 -22.12 13.21
C GLY A 124 -3.89 -21.26 13.59
N ILE A 125 -3.96 -19.94 13.37
CA ILE A 125 -2.91 -19.01 13.83
C ILE A 125 -2.89 -18.89 15.37
N SER A 126 -1.70 -18.67 15.92
CA SER A 126 -1.45 -18.50 17.35
C SER A 126 -0.34 -17.47 17.57
N ARG A 127 -0.28 -16.79 18.73
CA ARG A 127 0.79 -15.82 19.03
C ARG A 127 2.15 -16.52 19.01
N GLY A 128 3.12 -15.92 18.34
CA GLY A 128 4.49 -16.45 18.29
C GLY A 128 5.26 -16.28 19.61
N PRO A 129 6.40 -16.95 19.77
CA PRO A 129 7.40 -16.61 20.80
C PRO A 129 8.03 -15.22 20.58
N GLU A 130 8.77 -14.73 21.57
CA GLU A 130 9.47 -13.43 21.56
C GLU A 130 10.16 -13.12 20.22
N GLY A 131 9.90 -11.93 19.68
CA GLY A 131 10.40 -11.53 18.37
C GLY A 131 9.74 -12.22 17.17
N THR A 132 8.59 -12.89 17.34
CA THR A 132 7.71 -13.33 16.24
C THR A 132 6.24 -13.12 16.60
N GLU A 133 5.49 -12.57 15.67
CA GLU A 133 4.12 -12.14 15.89
C GLU A 133 3.14 -13.34 15.88
N PHE A 134 3.25 -14.27 14.91
CA PHE A 134 2.42 -15.47 14.83
C PHE A 134 3.17 -16.76 14.47
N VAL A 135 2.55 -17.90 14.81
CA VAL A 135 2.77 -19.20 14.17
C VAL A 135 1.45 -19.69 13.59
N ASP A 136 1.43 -20.06 12.31
CA ASP A 136 0.21 -20.58 11.65
C ASP A 136 0.02 -22.10 11.82
N GLY A 137 -1.14 -22.61 11.39
CA GLY A 137 -1.48 -24.03 11.51
C GLY A 137 -0.62 -25.00 10.68
N GLN A 138 0.35 -24.51 9.90
CA GLN A 138 1.37 -25.31 9.23
C GLN A 138 2.75 -25.21 9.92
N GLY A 139 2.84 -24.48 11.04
CA GLY A 139 4.08 -24.24 11.77
C GLY A 139 4.96 -23.17 11.14
N VAL A 140 4.41 -22.33 10.25
CA VAL A 140 5.16 -21.21 9.66
C VAL A 140 5.16 -20.04 10.63
N PHE A 141 6.34 -19.52 10.94
CA PHE A 141 6.51 -18.31 11.75
C PHE A 141 6.30 -17.06 10.89
N TRP A 142 5.48 -16.14 11.38
CA TRP A 142 5.15 -14.89 10.71
C TRP A 142 5.50 -13.68 11.57
N ASP A 143 6.14 -12.69 10.95
CA ASP A 143 6.33 -11.33 11.44
C ASP A 143 5.40 -10.39 10.65
N VAL A 144 4.86 -9.35 11.31
CA VAL A 144 3.89 -8.41 10.73
C VAL A 144 4.54 -7.06 10.58
N LYS A 145 4.47 -6.45 9.39
CA LYS A 145 4.98 -5.09 9.17
C LYS A 145 3.88 -4.22 8.63
N THR A 146 3.48 -3.24 9.46
CA THR A 146 2.38 -2.30 9.23
C THR A 146 2.94 -0.91 8.92
N PRO A 147 3.47 -0.65 7.70
CA PRO A 147 3.94 0.68 7.31
C PRO A 147 2.80 1.71 7.35
N ILE A 148 2.97 2.76 8.15
CA ILE A 148 1.98 3.83 8.35
C ILE A 148 2.41 5.11 7.63
N ALA A 149 1.47 5.77 6.95
CA ALA A 149 1.67 7.07 6.31
C ALA A 149 1.31 8.26 7.25
N PRO A 150 1.95 9.43 7.05
CA PRO A 150 1.60 10.67 7.76
C PRO A 150 0.20 11.18 7.35
N LEU A 151 -0.46 11.93 8.22
CA LEU A 151 -1.53 12.84 7.78
C LEU A 151 -0.97 13.96 6.88
N PHE A 152 -1.82 14.62 6.09
CA PHE A 152 -1.37 15.66 5.14
C PHE A 152 -0.85 16.94 5.81
N ASP A 153 -1.15 17.16 7.09
CA ASP A 153 -0.70 18.28 7.92
C ASP A 153 0.56 17.96 8.76
N GLN A 154 0.99 16.70 8.80
CA GLN A 154 2.15 16.27 9.57
C GLN A 154 3.47 16.55 8.84
N ASN A 155 4.45 17.09 9.57
CA ASN A 155 5.74 17.55 9.03
C ASN A 155 6.74 16.43 8.66
N TRP A 156 6.36 15.14 8.74
CA TRP A 156 7.20 14.01 8.37
C TRP A 156 6.70 13.34 7.08
N ARG A 157 7.55 12.52 6.44
CA ARG A 157 7.23 11.84 5.19
C ARG A 157 7.41 10.33 5.34
N PHE A 158 6.58 9.57 4.63
CA PHE A 158 6.70 8.12 4.60
C PHE A 158 8.08 7.69 4.06
N ASN A 159 8.80 6.88 4.83
CA ASN A 159 10.15 6.46 4.49
C ASN A 159 10.16 5.02 3.92
N ILE A 160 10.24 4.94 2.60
CA ILE A 160 10.33 3.69 1.82
C ILE A 160 11.54 2.85 2.24
N GLU A 161 12.70 3.50 2.40
CA GLU A 161 13.97 2.81 2.69
C GLU A 161 14.00 2.27 4.12
N GLN A 162 13.52 3.02 5.11
CA GLN A 162 13.38 2.53 6.49
C GLN A 162 12.40 1.35 6.57
N SER A 163 11.24 1.45 5.91
CA SER A 163 10.24 0.38 5.89
C SER A 163 10.79 -0.88 5.20
N GLY A 164 11.43 -0.71 4.05
CA GLY A 164 12.06 -1.79 3.30
C GLY A 164 13.21 -2.46 4.03
N ASN A 165 14.12 -1.67 4.64
CA ASN A 165 15.23 -2.19 5.44
C ASN A 165 14.75 -2.94 6.68
N SER A 166 13.65 -2.53 7.32
CA SER A 166 13.06 -3.29 8.44
C SER A 166 12.62 -4.69 8.00
N ILE A 167 11.90 -4.80 6.87
CA ILE A 167 11.45 -6.08 6.29
C ILE A 167 12.66 -6.93 5.89
N LYS A 168 13.64 -6.31 5.23
CA LYS A 168 14.88 -6.96 4.78
C LYS A 168 15.68 -7.54 5.94
N HIS A 169 15.97 -6.74 6.97
CA HIS A 169 16.75 -7.17 8.12
C HIS A 169 16.08 -8.32 8.88
N LYS A 170 14.74 -8.34 9.02
CA LYS A 170 14.05 -9.48 9.66
C LYS A 170 14.24 -10.77 8.86
N LEU A 171 14.05 -10.72 7.54
CA LEU A 171 14.25 -11.86 6.62
C LEU A 171 15.70 -12.36 6.55
N GLU A 172 16.68 -11.48 6.80
CA GLU A 172 18.11 -11.80 6.80
C GLU A 172 18.65 -12.23 8.18
N ALA A 173 18.02 -11.80 9.28
CA ALA A 173 18.43 -12.14 10.65
C ALA A 173 17.75 -13.41 11.21
N VAL A 174 16.55 -13.76 10.72
CA VAL A 174 15.78 -14.92 11.20
C VAL A 174 15.55 -15.89 10.03
N ASP A 175 16.10 -17.09 10.15
CA ASP A 175 15.85 -18.17 9.18
C ASP A 175 14.39 -18.66 9.26
N GLY A 176 13.84 -19.11 8.15
CA GLY A 176 12.46 -19.59 8.04
C GLY A 176 11.34 -18.52 8.17
N ILE A 177 11.60 -17.35 8.77
CA ILE A 177 10.57 -16.32 9.04
C ILE A 177 9.84 -15.88 7.76
N HIS A 178 8.53 -15.72 7.84
CA HIS A 178 7.72 -15.11 6.79
C HIS A 178 7.24 -13.72 7.23
N ILE A 179 6.97 -12.83 6.27
CA ILE A 179 6.55 -11.45 6.57
C ILE A 179 5.16 -11.21 5.98
N LEU A 180 4.20 -10.82 6.83
CA LEU A 180 2.91 -10.29 6.43
C LEU A 180 2.99 -8.76 6.44
N ILE A 181 2.96 -8.15 5.25
CA ILE A 181 2.99 -6.68 5.13
C ILE A 181 1.56 -6.17 5.05
N ASP A 182 1.13 -5.45 6.09
CA ASP A 182 -0.18 -4.79 6.14
C ASP A 182 -0.13 -3.44 5.44
N LEU A 183 -0.90 -3.31 4.36
CA LEU A 183 -0.96 -2.13 3.52
C LEU A 183 -2.24 -1.29 3.75
N SER A 184 -2.97 -1.51 4.83
CA SER A 184 -4.16 -0.72 5.20
C SER A 184 -3.85 0.76 5.43
N TYR A 185 -2.71 1.06 6.08
CA TYR A 185 -2.39 2.38 6.63
C TYR A 185 -1.36 3.16 5.80
N ILE A 186 -1.24 2.83 4.51
CA ILE A 186 -0.26 3.41 3.58
C ILE A 186 -0.95 3.85 2.28
N ARG A 187 -0.55 5.02 1.75
CA ARG A 187 -1.10 5.54 0.49
C ARG A 187 -0.76 4.63 -0.70
N PRO A 188 -1.66 4.41 -1.67
CA PRO A 188 -1.44 3.47 -2.77
C PRO A 188 -0.10 3.62 -3.51
N GLN A 189 0.32 4.85 -3.83
CA GLN A 189 1.62 5.08 -4.49
C GLN A 189 2.81 4.67 -3.60
N ASN A 190 2.73 4.90 -2.29
CA ASN A 190 3.79 4.47 -1.35
C ASN A 190 3.83 2.94 -1.24
N ALA A 191 2.68 2.25 -1.32
CA ALA A 191 2.62 0.80 -1.36
C ALA A 191 3.19 0.21 -2.66
N VAL A 192 3.00 0.87 -3.81
CA VAL A 192 3.68 0.53 -5.08
C VAL A 192 5.20 0.71 -4.94
N ASN A 193 5.63 1.90 -4.51
CA ASN A 193 7.06 2.22 -4.34
C ASN A 193 7.75 1.25 -3.35
N LEU A 194 7.06 0.81 -2.29
CA LEU A 194 7.59 -0.17 -1.32
C LEU A 194 7.72 -1.57 -1.95
N LYS A 195 6.74 -2.02 -2.74
CA LYS A 195 6.81 -3.28 -3.50
C LYS A 195 7.93 -3.26 -4.55
N GLU A 196 8.16 -2.12 -5.20
CA GLU A 196 9.30 -1.93 -6.11
C GLU A 196 10.64 -1.96 -5.35
N TRP A 197 10.74 -1.26 -4.21
CA TRP A 197 11.94 -1.31 -3.35
C TRP A 197 12.25 -2.74 -2.90
N ILE A 198 11.24 -3.49 -2.43
CA ILE A 198 11.36 -4.91 -2.05
C ILE A 198 11.85 -5.74 -3.24
N ASN A 199 11.30 -5.51 -4.43
CA ASN A 199 11.69 -6.24 -5.64
C ASN A 199 13.12 -5.98 -6.12
N ASN A 200 13.68 -4.82 -5.77
CA ASN A 200 15.03 -4.43 -6.17
C ASN A 200 16.09 -4.75 -5.10
N ASN A 201 15.74 -4.77 -3.81
CA ASN A 201 16.71 -4.84 -2.70
C ASN A 201 16.69 -6.13 -1.88
N ILE A 202 15.70 -7.01 -2.08
CA ILE A 202 15.53 -8.30 -1.38
C ILE A 202 15.67 -9.47 -2.36
N SER A 203 16.32 -10.57 -1.94
CA SER A 203 16.53 -11.76 -2.79
C SER A 203 15.20 -12.39 -3.24
N LYS A 204 15.22 -13.16 -4.35
CA LYS A 204 14.01 -13.87 -4.84
C LYS A 204 13.49 -14.88 -3.81
N GLU A 205 14.40 -15.51 -3.08
CA GLU A 205 14.13 -16.46 -2.00
C GLU A 205 13.50 -15.78 -0.78
N HIS A 206 14.03 -14.65 -0.33
CA HIS A 206 13.45 -13.92 0.79
C HIS A 206 12.08 -13.31 0.41
N ARG A 207 11.90 -12.92 -0.86
CA ARG A 207 10.59 -12.48 -1.38
C ARG A 207 9.53 -13.58 -1.46
N SER A 208 9.87 -14.87 -1.60
CA SER A 208 8.85 -15.92 -1.59
C SER A 208 8.21 -16.10 -0.21
N ARG A 209 8.90 -15.65 0.85
CA ARG A 209 8.43 -15.61 2.25
C ARG A 209 7.57 -14.38 2.59
N ILE A 210 7.32 -13.47 1.64
CA ILE A 210 6.51 -12.24 1.85
C ILE A 210 5.06 -12.44 1.38
N ARG A 211 4.09 -11.96 2.17
CA ARG A 211 2.68 -11.77 1.79
C ARG A 211 2.26 -10.32 2.03
N TYR A 212 1.13 -9.94 1.47
CA TYR A 212 0.54 -8.61 1.62
C TYR A 212 -0.94 -8.75 2.01
N VAL A 213 -1.40 -7.90 2.92
CA VAL A 213 -2.81 -7.81 3.32
C VAL A 213 -3.27 -6.35 3.22
N VAL A 214 -4.58 -6.15 3.04
CA VAL A 214 -5.28 -4.88 3.23
C VAL A 214 -6.55 -5.19 3.98
N VAL A 215 -6.61 -4.79 5.24
CA VAL A 215 -7.79 -4.84 6.10
C VAL A 215 -8.62 -3.55 5.87
N PRO A 216 -9.87 -3.64 5.39
CA PRO A 216 -10.66 -2.46 5.03
C PRO A 216 -11.32 -1.77 6.23
N ASP A 217 -11.35 -2.44 7.39
CA ASP A 217 -12.24 -2.11 8.50
C ASP A 217 -11.64 -2.43 9.88
N GLY A 218 -10.31 -2.47 10.01
CA GLY A 218 -9.62 -2.88 11.24
C GLY A 218 -9.89 -1.98 12.45
N ILE A 219 -10.00 -0.68 12.19
CA ILE A 219 -10.27 0.39 13.16
C ILE A 219 -11.58 1.05 12.76
N VAL A 220 -12.35 1.53 13.73
CA VAL A 220 -13.55 2.36 13.55
C VAL A 220 -13.55 3.54 14.52
N ASP A 221 -14.32 4.57 14.19
CA ASP A 221 -14.65 5.69 15.09
C ASP A 221 -15.55 5.22 16.27
N TYR A 222 -15.87 6.12 17.20
CA TYR A 222 -16.69 5.85 18.39
C TYR A 222 -18.21 6.01 18.19
#